data_AF-A0A2W1BCA1-F1
#
_entry.id   AF-A0A2W1BCA1-F1
#
_cell.length_a   1.000
_cell.length_b   1.000
_cell.length_c   1.000
_cell.angle_alpha   90.00
_cell.angle_beta   90.00
_cell.angle_gamma   90.00
#
_symmetry.space_group_name_H-M   'P 1'
#
loop_
_entity.id
_entity.type
_entity.pdbx_description
1 polymer ?
#
loop_
_entity_poly.entity_id
_entity_poly.type
_entity_poly.pdbx_seq_one_letter_code
_entity_poly.pdbx_strand_id
1 'polypeptide(L)'
;MTNLKSRGIFHCTTFWLLLTTLILSYSYIEKKLNIYLLSFMIILAFTSHHLRDGNRRGLWFYPFGSSPPIDKSLYLFLLAVLPHLLACAYQTFKGGFTKNYVVDYSMVV
;
A
#
# COMPACT_ATOMS: atom_id res chain seq x y z
N MET A 1 0.04 -22.69 -17.35
CA MET A 1 -0.76 -21.63 -16.70
C MET A 1 -1.89 -22.30 -15.93
N THR A 2 -1.87 -22.27 -14.60
CA THR A 2 -2.91 -22.90 -13.78
C THR A 2 -4.20 -22.07 -13.86
N ASN A 3 -5.28 -22.70 -14.33
CA ASN A 3 -6.56 -22.05 -14.59
C ASN A 3 -7.47 -22.21 -13.36
N LEU A 4 -7.13 -21.54 -12.25
CA LEU A 4 -7.98 -21.53 -11.06
C LEU A 4 -9.24 -20.70 -11.35
N LYS A 5 -10.41 -21.35 -11.20
CA LYS A 5 -11.73 -20.75 -11.38
C LYS A 5 -12.10 -19.76 -10.27
N SER A 6 -11.65 -20.00 -9.03
CA SER A 6 -11.93 -19.10 -7.90
C SER A 6 -10.74 -18.18 -7.59
N ARG A 7 -11.05 -16.98 -7.08
CA ARG A 7 -10.04 -16.07 -6.52
C ARG A 7 -9.74 -16.50 -5.09
N GLY A 8 -8.46 -16.58 -4.73
CA GLY A 8 -8.07 -16.72 -3.33
C GLY A 8 -8.45 -15.47 -2.54
N ILE A 9 -8.58 -15.59 -1.22
CA ILE A 9 -8.93 -14.47 -0.33
C ILE A 9 -7.95 -13.29 -0.46
N PHE A 10 -6.69 -13.55 -0.81
CA PHE A 10 -5.66 -12.54 -1.01
C PHE A 10 -5.80 -11.74 -2.30
N HIS A 11 -6.79 -12.01 -3.16
CA HIS A 11 -7.12 -11.13 -4.30
C HIS A 11 -8.26 -10.17 -3.97
N CYS A 12 -8.78 -10.22 -2.74
CA CYS A 12 -9.75 -9.27 -2.26
C CYS A 12 -9.05 -7.94 -1.96
N THR A 13 -9.31 -6.91 -2.76
CA THR A 13 -8.67 -5.60 -2.64
C THR A 13 -9.08 -4.90 -1.36
N THR A 14 -10.34 -5.05 -0.93
CA THR A 14 -10.83 -4.49 0.34
C THR A 14 -10.11 -5.08 1.56
N PHE A 15 -9.78 -6.38 1.54
CA PHE A 15 -9.00 -7.01 2.60
C PHE A 15 -7.61 -6.36 2.76
N TRP A 16 -6.88 -6.19 1.65
CA TRP A 16 -5.54 -5.57 1.70
C TRP A 16 -5.58 -4.08 2.03
N LEU A 17 -6.60 -3.36 1.55
CA LEU A 17 -6.80 -1.96 1.92
C LEU A 17 -7.04 -1.82 3.43
N LEU A 18 -7.88 -2.66 4.02
CA LEU A 18 -8.12 -2.67 5.46
C LEU A 18 -6.83 -2.99 6.23
N LEU A 19 -6.14 -4.08 5.87
CA LEU A 19 -4.91 -4.49 6.53
C LEU A 19 -3.82 -3.41 6.48
N THR A 20 -3.57 -2.84 5.30
CA THR A 20 -2.54 -1.80 5.15
C THR A 20 -2.92 -0.50 5.84
N THR A 21 -4.20 -0.14 5.88
CA THR A 21 -4.67 1.02 6.67
C THR A 21 -4.42 0.84 8.16
N LEU A 22 -4.67 -0.37 8.69
CA LEU A 22 -4.40 -0.69 10.10
C LEU A 22 -2.90 -0.61 10.44
N ILE A 23 -2.04 -1.23 9.63
CA ILE A 23 -0.58 -1.22 9.86
C ILE A 23 -0.03 0.20 9.72
N LEU A 24 -0.50 0.96 8.73
CA LEU A 24 -0.08 2.35 8.53
C LEU A 24 -0.52 3.23 9.71
N SER A 25 -1.76 3.09 10.18
CA SER A 25 -2.28 3.82 11.34
C SER A 25 -1.48 3.48 12.61
N TYR A 26 -1.20 2.19 12.84
CA TYR A 26 -0.36 1.73 13.93
C TYR A 26 1.05 2.35 13.87
N SER A 27 1.65 2.41 12.68
CA SER A 27 2.97 3.04 12.51
C SER A 27 2.94 4.52 12.94
N TYR A 28 1.88 5.26 12.57
CA TYR A 28 1.72 6.68 12.91
C TYR A 28 1.53 6.94 14.39
N ILE A 29 0.75 6.10 15.08
CA ILE A 29 0.48 6.21 16.51
C ILE A 29 1.78 5.94 17.28
N GLU A 30 2.47 4.86 16.93
CA GLU A 30 3.70 4.41 17.60
C GLU A 30 4.96 5.19 17.18
N LYS A 31 4.86 6.02 16.13
CA LYS A 31 5.99 6.73 15.52
C LYS A 31 7.14 5.80 15.09
N LYS A 32 6.81 4.59 14.62
CA LYS A 32 7.80 3.58 14.18
C LYS A 32 8.06 3.68 12.67
N LEU A 33 9.18 4.28 12.28
CA LEU A 33 9.55 4.47 10.87
C LEU A 33 9.73 3.14 10.11
N ASN A 34 10.22 2.09 10.77
CA ASN A 34 10.41 0.77 10.15
C ASN A 34 9.08 0.16 9.69
N ILE A 35 8.03 0.29 10.52
CA ILE A 35 6.69 -0.23 10.22
C ILE A 35 6.01 0.63 9.16
N TYR A 36 6.26 1.94 9.18
CA TYR A 36 5.82 2.86 8.13
C TYR A 36 6.39 2.47 6.77
N LEU A 37 7.71 2.23 6.69
CA LEU A 37 8.38 1.75 5.47
C LEU A 37 7.79 0.40 5.01
N LEU A 38 7.63 -0.55 5.93
CA LEU A 38 7.04 -1.86 5.63
C LEU A 38 5.62 -1.72 5.08
N SER A 39 4.79 -0.83 5.65
CA SER A 39 3.43 -0.55 5.16
C SER A 39 3.44 -0.13 3.69
N PHE A 40 4.32 0.80 3.31
CA PHE A 40 4.46 1.26 1.93
C PHE A 40 4.96 0.16 0.98
N MET A 41 5.88 -0.70 1.43
CA MET A 41 6.33 -1.87 0.65
C MET A 41 5.19 -2.85 0.39
N ILE A 42 4.36 -3.14 1.40
CA ILE A 42 3.18 -4.00 1.24
C ILE A 42 2.17 -3.36 0.29
N ILE A 43 1.91 -2.05 0.43
CA ILE A 43 1.00 -1.30 -0.45
C ILE A 43 1.44 -1.40 -1.90
N LEU A 44 2.72 -1.16 -2.19
CA LEU A 44 3.28 -1.29 -3.53
C LEU A 44 3.13 -2.71 -4.09
N ALA A 45 3.45 -3.72 -3.27
CA ALA A 45 3.39 -5.12 -3.66
C ALA A 45 1.96 -5.58 -3.99
N PHE A 46 0.98 -5.36 -3.09
CA PHE A 46 -0.39 -5.79 -3.35
C PHE A 46 -1.03 -4.97 -4.47
N THR A 47 -0.80 -3.65 -4.53
CA THR A 47 -1.43 -2.81 -5.56
C THR A 47 -0.95 -3.16 -6.95
N SER A 48 0.35 -3.37 -7.15
CA SER A 48 0.89 -3.82 -8.44
C SER A 48 0.38 -5.21 -8.83
N HIS A 49 0.29 -6.14 -7.87
CA HIS A 49 -0.30 -7.45 -8.07
C HIS A 49 -1.79 -7.36 -8.48
N HIS A 50 -2.56 -6.54 -7.78
CA HIS A 50 -4.00 -6.35 -8.03
C HIS A 50 -4.26 -5.61 -9.34
N LEU A 51 -3.42 -4.66 -9.76
CA LEU A 51 -3.49 -4.04 -11.08
C LEU A 51 -3.29 -5.07 -12.20
N ARG A 52 -2.31 -5.98 -12.02
CA ARG A 52 -2.08 -7.07 -12.98
C ARG A 52 -3.26 -8.04 -13.05
N ASP A 53 -3.83 -8.42 -11.91
CA ASP A 53 -5.05 -9.25 -11.89
C ASP A 53 -6.25 -8.48 -12.45
N GLY A 54 -6.36 -7.19 -12.14
CA GLY A 54 -7.40 -6.27 -12.58
C GLY A 54 -7.44 -6.08 -14.09
N ASN A 55 -6.28 -6.00 -14.75
CA ASN A 55 -6.19 -6.02 -16.22
C ASN A 55 -6.76 -7.32 -16.83
N ARG A 56 -6.66 -8.46 -16.13
CA ARG A 56 -7.15 -9.75 -16.64
C ARG A 56 -8.62 -10.02 -16.32
N ARG A 57 -9.06 -9.66 -15.12
CA ARG A 57 -10.35 -10.11 -14.54
C ARG A 57 -11.13 -8.99 -13.83
N GLY A 58 -10.60 -7.78 -13.77
CA GLY A 58 -11.12 -6.69 -12.94
C GLY A 58 -10.74 -6.82 -11.46
N LEU A 59 -10.82 -5.73 -10.71
CA LEU A 59 -10.50 -5.69 -9.29
C LEU A 59 -11.66 -6.23 -8.47
N TRP A 60 -11.37 -7.06 -7.47
CA TRP A 60 -12.39 -7.59 -6.58
C TRP A 60 -12.46 -6.77 -5.29
N PHE A 61 -13.64 -6.24 -4.99
CA PHE A 61 -13.95 -5.44 -3.82
C PHE A 61 -15.13 -6.08 -3.06
N TYR A 62 -14.88 -7.03 -2.17
CA TYR A 62 -15.96 -7.55 -1.31
C TYR A 62 -16.34 -6.49 -0.25
N PRO A 63 -17.64 -6.24 0.04
CA PRO A 63 -18.84 -6.92 -0.49
C PRO A 63 -19.43 -6.29 -1.77
N PHE A 64 -18.84 -5.21 -2.30
CA PHE A 64 -19.33 -4.43 -3.44
C PHE A 64 -19.29 -5.15 -4.80
N GLY A 65 -18.57 -6.26 -4.92
CA GLY A 65 -18.47 -7.06 -6.15
C GLY A 65 -17.13 -6.88 -6.85
N SER A 66 -17.09 -7.06 -8.17
CA SER A 66 -15.88 -6.89 -8.98
C SER A 66 -16.05 -5.77 -10.00
N SER A 67 -14.99 -5.00 -10.25
CA SER A 67 -14.95 -4.05 -11.35
C SER A 67 -14.85 -4.79 -12.70
N PRO A 68 -15.16 -4.12 -13.82
CA PRO A 68 -14.74 -4.58 -15.14
C PRO A 68 -13.21 -4.69 -15.24
N PRO A 69 -12.68 -5.47 -16.19
CA PRO A 69 -11.26 -5.49 -16.50
C PRO A 69 -10.72 -4.10 -16.85
N ILE A 70 -9.53 -3.80 -16.36
CA ILE A 70 -8.85 -2.53 -16.62
C ILE A 70 -8.35 -2.54 -18.07
N ASP A 71 -8.56 -1.46 -18.81
CA ASP A 71 -7.98 -1.31 -20.15
C ASP A 71 -6.45 -1.44 -20.12
N LYS A 72 -5.87 -2.05 -21.16
CA LYS A 72 -4.43 -2.36 -21.19
C LYS A 72 -3.56 -1.10 -21.13
N SER A 73 -3.96 -0.03 -21.80
CA SER A 73 -3.22 1.24 -21.80
C SER A 73 -3.28 1.89 -20.42
N LEU A 74 -4.47 1.88 -19.81
CA LEU A 74 -4.66 2.37 -18.45
C LEU A 74 -3.85 1.55 -17.43
N TYR A 75 -3.83 0.22 -17.56
CA TYR A 75 -3.00 -0.66 -16.72
C TYR A 75 -1.52 -0.31 -16.82
N LEU A 76 -0.98 -0.15 -18.03
CA LEU A 76 0.44 0.18 -18.22
C LEU A 76 0.78 1.55 -17.63
N PHE A 77 -0.09 2.54 -17.84
CA PHE A 77 0.05 3.87 -17.25
C PHE A 77 0.05 3.81 -15.71
N LEU A 78 -0.95 3.14 -15.12
CA LEU A 78 -1.04 2.99 -13.67
C LEU A 78 0.17 2.26 -13.08
N LEU A 79 0.64 1.20 -13.74
CA LEU A 79 1.81 0.44 -13.28
C LEU A 79 3.10 1.29 -13.31
N ALA A 80 3.27 2.14 -14.33
CA ALA A 80 4.41 3.04 -14.43
C ALA A 80 4.37 4.17 -13.39
N VAL A 81 3.18 4.74 -13.13
CA VAL A 81 3.00 5.86 -12.20
C VAL A 81 3.03 5.42 -10.73
N LEU A 82 2.57 4.20 -10.42
CA LEU A 82 2.43 3.67 -9.07
C LEU A 82 3.67 3.87 -8.15
N PRO A 83 4.89 3.48 -8.54
CA PRO A 83 6.06 3.64 -7.66
C PRO A 83 6.39 5.11 -7.38
N HIS A 84 6.22 6.00 -8.37
CA HIS A 84 6.48 7.44 -8.21
C HIS A 84 5.47 8.09 -7.26
N LEU A 85 4.18 7.75 -7.42
CA LEU A 85 3.12 8.26 -6.56
C LEU A 85 3.32 7.80 -5.12
N LEU A 86 3.64 6.52 -4.90
CA LEU A 86 3.90 5.99 -3.57
C LEU A 86 5.18 6.56 -2.94
N ALA A 87 6.23 6.80 -3.74
CA ALA A 87 7.44 7.46 -3.24
C ALA A 87 7.17 8.91 -2.80
N CYS A 88 6.39 9.65 -3.60
CA CYS A 88 5.97 11.02 -3.25
C CYS A 88 5.13 11.05 -1.96
N ALA A 89 4.14 10.14 -1.86
CA ALA A 89 3.33 9.99 -0.67
C ALA A 89 4.18 9.62 0.55
N TYR A 90 5.10 8.66 0.43
CA TYR A 90 6.02 8.28 1.50
C TYR A 90 6.80 9.49 2.02
N GLN A 91 7.40 10.31 1.15
CA GLN A 91 8.19 11.46 1.59
C GLN A 91 7.32 12.55 2.23
N THR A 92 6.15 12.84 1.65
CA THR A 92 5.23 13.87 2.15
C THR A 92 4.75 13.55 3.57
N PHE A 93 4.42 12.28 3.80
CA PHE A 93 3.80 11.84 5.04
C PHE A 93 4.82 11.38 6.11
N LYS A 94 6.08 11.11 5.73
CA LYS A 94 7.18 10.74 6.64
C LYS A 94 7.49 11.79 7.71
N GLY A 95 7.27 13.08 7.44
CA GLY A 95 7.55 14.17 8.38
C GLY A 95 6.85 14.02 9.75
N GLY A 96 5.76 13.26 9.83
CA GLY A 96 5.06 12.97 11.08
C GLY A 96 5.79 12.00 12.04
N PHE A 97 6.94 11.44 11.63
CA PHE A 97 7.72 10.45 12.40
C PHE A 97 9.03 11.00 12.98
N THR A 98 9.49 12.16 12.53
CA THR A 98 10.67 12.81 13.13
C THR A 98 10.30 13.39 14.48
N LYS A 99 10.59 12.67 15.56
CA LYS A 99 10.73 13.30 16.87
C LYS A 99 12.07 14.02 16.88
N ASN A 100 12.05 15.35 16.84
CA ASN A 100 13.20 16.15 17.23
C ASN A 100 13.38 15.97 18.74
N TYR A 101 14.06 14.90 19.15
CA TYR A 101 14.61 14.85 20.50
C TYR A 101 15.77 15.85 20.50
N VAL A 102 15.53 17.06 20.98
CA VAL A 102 16.63 17.91 21.45
C VAL A 102 17.22 17.14 22.62
N VAL A 103 18.38 16.52 22.40
CA VAL A 103 19.14 15.91 23.48
C VAL A 103 19.55 17.06 24.39
N ASP A 104 18.94 17.12 25.56
CA ASP A 104 19.30 18.11 26.57
C ASP A 104 20.61 17.67 27.23
N TYR A 105 21.72 18.24 26.75
CA TYR A 105 23.05 17.97 27.29
C TYR A 105 23.25 18.55 28.69
N SER A 106 22.33 19.38 29.21
CA SER A 106 22.41 19.89 30.59
C SER A 106 22.14 18.82 31.65
N MET A 107 21.58 17.67 31.26
CA MET A 107 21.37 16.52 32.15
C MET A 107 22.55 15.53 32.17
N VAL A 108 23.59 15.80 31.37
CA VAL A 108 24.78 14.94 31.22
C VAL A 108 26.03 15.57 31.86
N VAL A 109 25.93 16.81 32.35
CA VAL A 109 27.04 17.57 32.97
C VAL A 109 26.78 17.77 34.46
#